data_AF-A0A947GL63-F1
#
_entry.id   AF-A0A947GL63-F1
#
_cell.length_a   1.000
_cell.length_b   1.000
_cell.length_c   1.000
_cell.angle_alpha   90.00
_cell.angle_beta   90.00
_cell.angle_gamma   90.00
#
_symmetry.space_group_name_H-M   'P 1'
#
loop_
_entity.id
_entity.type
_entity.pdbx_description
1 polymer ?
#
loop_
_entity_poly.entity_id
_entity_poly.type
_entity_poly.pdbx_seq_one_letter_code
_entity_poly.pdbx_strand_id
1 'polypeptide(L)'
;MLPNLGAINLQGWRQLICCLATTSMFWLLSIDVASAQSSDCSFFISPQDFNTFEGSDDRIVIGQVKERPYVVLLTHDIQDNLPAIRACIPDAFLTSSRLGRYINIASFRNYRDANELVNRIEDYLDVDVRLIHYSRLGR
;
A
#
# COMPACT_ATOMS: atom_id res chain seq x y z
N MET A 1 -20.82 80.56 -21.74
CA MET A 1 -20.09 80.45 -20.46
C MET A 1 -19.50 79.06 -20.39
N LEU A 2 -18.19 78.95 -20.65
CA LEU A 2 -17.39 77.74 -20.56
C LEU A 2 -16.82 77.61 -19.14
N PRO A 3 -16.79 76.41 -18.53
CA PRO A 3 -15.91 76.14 -17.42
C PRO A 3 -14.51 75.71 -17.90
N ASN A 4 -13.54 76.06 -17.06
CA ASN A 4 -12.10 76.13 -17.32
C ASN A 4 -11.39 74.79 -17.06
N LEU A 5 -10.26 74.62 -17.74
CA LEU A 5 -9.34 73.48 -17.74
C LEU A 5 -8.37 73.49 -16.56
N GLY A 6 -7.86 72.30 -16.20
CA GLY A 6 -6.64 72.10 -15.42
C GLY A 6 -6.32 70.60 -15.38
N ALA A 7 -5.68 70.05 -16.42
CA ALA A 7 -4.24 69.99 -16.69
C ALA A 7 -3.62 68.67 -16.19
N ILE A 8 -3.33 67.81 -17.16
CA ILE A 8 -2.69 66.51 -17.08
C ILE A 8 -1.16 66.75 -17.11
N ASN A 9 -0.36 65.99 -16.37
CA ASN A 9 1.07 65.90 -16.64
C ASN A 9 1.54 64.43 -16.71
N LEU A 10 2.00 64.08 -17.90
CA LEU A 10 2.60 62.82 -18.34
C LEU A 10 4.11 62.94 -18.23
N GLN A 11 4.80 62.11 -17.45
CA GLN A 11 6.18 61.74 -17.78
C GLN A 11 6.69 60.52 -17.01
N GLY A 12 7.19 59.52 -17.75
CA GLY A 12 7.97 58.41 -17.19
C GLY A 12 7.93 57.11 -17.99
N TRP A 13 8.44 57.10 -19.22
CA TRP A 13 8.65 55.89 -20.02
C TRP A 13 9.77 55.02 -19.44
N ARG A 14 9.58 53.69 -19.33
CA ARG A 14 10.48 52.62 -19.85
C ARG A 14 10.06 51.20 -19.43
N GLN A 15 9.64 50.43 -20.43
CA GLN A 15 9.95 49.01 -20.73
C GLN A 15 9.96 47.96 -19.60
N LEU A 16 9.07 46.97 -19.67
CA LEU A 16 9.37 45.63 -20.24
C LEU A 16 8.11 44.76 -20.29
N ILE A 17 7.97 44.08 -21.43
CA ILE A 17 7.00 43.03 -21.77
C ILE A 17 7.40 41.72 -21.06
N CYS A 18 6.44 40.81 -20.91
CA CYS A 18 6.47 39.44 -20.33
C CYS A 18 5.83 39.41 -18.93
N CYS A 19 4.71 38.73 -18.66
CA CYS A 19 4.41 37.37 -19.10
C CYS A 19 2.95 37.16 -19.47
N LEU A 20 2.79 36.22 -20.40
CA LEU A 20 1.56 35.75 -21.01
C LEU A 20 0.60 35.12 -19.99
N ALA A 21 -0.67 35.25 -20.36
CA ALA A 21 -1.82 34.55 -19.80
C ALA A 21 -1.56 33.05 -19.56
N THR A 22 -2.05 32.55 -18.43
CA THR A 22 -2.83 31.30 -18.41
C THR A 22 -3.81 31.41 -17.25
N THR A 23 -5.09 31.51 -17.61
CA THR A 23 -6.22 31.40 -16.70
C THR A 23 -6.14 30.05 -16.00
N SER A 24 -5.95 30.12 -14.68
CA SER A 24 -5.83 29.01 -13.75
C SER A 24 -7.12 28.17 -13.77
N MET A 25 -7.16 27.12 -14.59
CA MET A 25 -8.06 26.00 -14.37
C MET A 25 -7.48 25.18 -13.22
N PHE A 26 -7.90 25.57 -12.02
CA PHE A 26 -7.63 24.87 -10.77
C PHE A 26 -8.30 23.50 -10.88
N TRP A 27 -7.53 22.49 -11.24
CA TRP A 27 -7.93 21.09 -11.17
C TRP A 27 -8.34 20.80 -9.73
N LEU A 28 -9.62 20.52 -9.52
CA LEU A 28 -10.14 19.91 -8.31
C LEU A 28 -9.47 18.54 -8.18
N LEU A 29 -8.41 18.49 -7.37
CA LEU A 29 -7.88 17.24 -6.82
C LEU A 29 -9.04 16.59 -6.06
N SER A 30 -9.67 15.59 -6.69
CA SER A 30 -10.53 14.66 -5.99
C SER A 30 -9.63 13.91 -5.03
N ILE A 31 -9.65 14.33 -3.77
CA ILE A 31 -9.10 13.53 -2.69
C ILE A 31 -10.10 12.40 -2.53
N ASP A 32 -9.89 11.31 -3.27
CA ASP A 32 -10.48 10.04 -2.91
C ASP A 32 -9.94 9.70 -1.53
N VAL A 33 -10.72 10.05 -0.50
CA VAL A 33 -10.57 9.44 0.81
C VAL A 33 -10.89 7.98 0.58
N ALA A 34 -9.87 7.19 0.31
CA ALA A 34 -9.96 5.75 0.37
C ALA A 34 -10.60 5.44 1.73
N SER A 35 -11.84 4.97 1.69
CA SER A 35 -12.52 4.43 2.85
C SER A 35 -11.64 3.27 3.30
N ALA A 36 -10.79 3.53 4.30
CA ALA A 36 -10.24 2.48 5.10
C ALA A 36 -11.45 1.88 5.82
N GLN A 37 -12.09 0.90 5.18
CA GLN A 37 -12.89 -0.05 5.92
C GLN A 37 -11.97 -0.54 7.03
N SER A 38 -12.29 -0.16 8.26
CA SER A 38 -11.57 -0.60 9.43
C SER A 38 -11.79 -2.10 9.53
N SER A 39 -10.93 -2.89 8.87
CA SER A 39 -10.84 -4.31 9.12
C SER A 39 -10.49 -4.45 10.59
N ASP A 40 -11.44 -4.97 11.37
CA ASP A 40 -11.23 -5.25 12.79
C ASP A 40 -10.19 -6.36 12.90
N CYS A 41 -8.91 -5.97 12.92
CA CYS A 41 -7.79 -6.89 13.06
C CYS A 41 -7.61 -7.36 14.51
N SER A 42 -8.60 -7.13 15.40
CA SER A 42 -8.46 -7.42 16.83
C SER A 42 -8.18 -8.89 17.14
N PHE A 43 -8.57 -9.77 16.22
CA PHE A 43 -8.31 -11.20 16.32
C PHE A 43 -6.87 -11.61 16.00
N PHE A 44 -6.10 -10.73 15.35
CA PHE A 44 -4.68 -10.93 15.02
C PHE A 44 -3.73 -10.34 16.08
N ILE A 45 -4.24 -9.75 17.19
CA ILE A 45 -3.45 -9.02 18.21
C ILE A 45 -2.70 -9.94 19.19
N SER A 46 -2.12 -11.04 18.73
CA SER A 46 -0.99 -11.65 19.43
C SER A 46 0.24 -11.40 18.56
N PRO A 47 1.37 -10.94 19.10
CA PRO A 47 2.59 -10.83 18.31
C PRO A 47 2.92 -12.23 17.76
N GLN A 48 2.55 -12.45 16.50
CA GLN A 48 2.82 -13.66 15.77
C GLN A 48 3.86 -13.28 14.74
N ASP A 49 5.06 -13.81 14.91
CA ASP A 49 6.13 -13.71 13.93
C ASP A 49 5.82 -14.68 12.79
N PHE A 50 4.87 -14.32 11.91
CA PHE A 50 4.39 -15.18 10.82
C PHE A 50 5.50 -15.44 9.79
N ASN A 51 6.28 -14.41 9.48
CA ASN A 51 7.42 -14.42 8.56
C ASN A 51 8.68 -13.78 9.15
N THR A 52 8.59 -13.26 10.37
CA THR A 52 9.69 -12.63 11.10
C THR A 52 10.49 -13.68 11.88
N PHE A 53 11.81 -13.57 11.92
CA PHE A 53 12.66 -14.41 12.77
C PHE A 53 13.98 -13.71 13.12
N GLU A 54 14.53 -14.06 14.28
CA GLU A 54 15.89 -13.64 14.66
C GLU A 54 16.92 -14.43 13.84
N GLY A 55 17.77 -13.71 13.11
CA GLY A 55 18.94 -14.25 12.42
C GLY A 55 20.12 -14.45 13.38
N SER A 56 21.23 -14.99 12.85
CA SER A 56 22.44 -15.29 13.64
C SER A 56 23.16 -14.07 14.23
N ASP A 57 22.87 -12.87 13.72
CA ASP A 57 23.63 -11.65 14.00
C ASP A 57 22.76 -10.57 14.67
N ASP A 58 21.83 -10.96 15.54
CA ASP A 58 20.85 -10.06 16.19
C ASP A 58 20.04 -9.20 15.19
N ARG A 59 19.83 -9.74 13.98
CA ARG A 59 19.07 -9.09 12.91
C ARG A 59 17.72 -9.74 12.75
N ILE A 60 16.68 -8.92 12.66
CA ILE A 60 15.34 -9.37 12.31
C ILE A 60 15.28 -9.59 10.79
N VAL A 61 14.96 -10.81 10.37
CA VAL A 61 14.78 -11.16 8.96
C VAL A 61 13.30 -11.41 8.69
N ILE A 62 12.78 -10.78 7.64
CA ILE A 62 11.44 -11.06 7.10
C ILE A 62 11.63 -11.93 5.87
N GLY A 63 11.04 -13.11 5.86
CA GLY A 63 11.12 -13.97 4.69
C GLY A 63 10.57 -15.36 4.91
N GLN A 64 10.85 -16.21 3.92
CA GLN A 64 10.45 -17.60 3.98
C GLN A 64 11.43 -18.44 4.81
N VAL A 65 10.91 -19.27 5.70
CA VAL A 65 11.69 -20.14 6.59
C VAL A 65 11.54 -21.59 6.14
N LYS A 66 12.65 -22.35 6.01
CA LYS A 66 12.62 -23.74 5.49
C LYS A 66 11.79 -24.68 6.36
N GLU A 67 11.80 -24.47 7.67
CA GLU A 67 11.06 -25.25 8.65
C GLU A 67 9.55 -24.94 8.62
N ARG A 68 9.12 -23.95 7.84
CA ARG A 68 7.73 -23.49 7.73
C ARG A 68 7.21 -23.70 6.30
N PRO A 69 6.93 -24.96 5.90
CA PRO A 69 6.66 -25.29 4.51
C PRO A 69 5.26 -24.91 4.02
N TYR A 70 4.32 -24.60 4.91
CA TYR A 70 2.94 -24.27 4.55
C TYR A 70 2.80 -22.76 4.43
N VAL A 71 2.61 -22.26 3.22
CA VAL A 71 2.60 -20.83 2.88
C VAL A 71 1.17 -20.41 2.56
N VAL A 72 0.70 -19.38 3.26
CA VAL A 72 -0.54 -18.66 2.95
C VAL A 72 -0.18 -17.47 2.08
N LEU A 73 -0.82 -17.36 0.92
CA LEU A 73 -0.46 -16.33 -0.07
C LEU A 73 -1.67 -15.77 -0.83
N LEU A 74 -1.46 -14.61 -1.44
CA LEU A 74 -2.40 -13.95 -2.35
C LEU A 74 -1.79 -13.81 -3.75
N THR A 75 -2.49 -14.22 -4.80
CA THR A 75 -1.98 -14.15 -6.19
C THR A 75 -2.64 -13.12 -7.10
N HIS A 76 -3.77 -12.53 -6.69
CA HIS A 76 -4.50 -11.51 -7.46
C HIS A 76 -4.65 -10.23 -6.62
N ASP A 77 -4.99 -9.11 -7.25
CA ASP A 77 -5.27 -7.82 -6.59
C ASP A 77 -4.20 -7.39 -5.56
N ILE A 78 -2.95 -7.73 -5.87
CA ILE A 78 -1.81 -7.64 -4.97
C ILE A 78 -1.51 -6.19 -4.54
N GLN A 79 -1.72 -5.23 -5.43
CA GLN A 79 -1.45 -3.82 -5.09
C GLN A 79 -2.53 -3.26 -4.15
N ASP A 80 -3.77 -3.65 -4.36
CA ASP A 80 -4.91 -3.12 -3.63
C ASP A 80 -5.01 -3.75 -2.23
N ASN A 81 -4.66 -5.04 -2.12
CA ASN A 81 -4.81 -5.79 -0.88
C ASN A 81 -3.59 -5.76 0.05
N LEU A 82 -2.38 -5.42 -0.43
CA LEU A 82 -1.19 -5.41 0.44
C LEU A 82 -1.31 -4.45 1.64
N PRO A 83 -1.82 -3.22 1.51
CA PRO A 83 -2.02 -2.34 2.67
C PRO A 83 -3.02 -2.91 3.69
N ALA A 84 -4.14 -3.48 3.21
CA ALA A 84 -5.16 -4.08 4.07
C ALA A 84 -4.62 -5.31 4.82
N ILE A 85 -3.91 -6.20 4.11
CA ILE A 85 -3.27 -7.37 4.73
C ILE A 85 -2.26 -6.92 5.77
N ARG A 86 -1.42 -5.91 5.49
CA ARG A 86 -0.42 -5.39 6.43
C ARG A 86 -1.01 -4.69 7.65
N ALA A 87 -2.23 -4.19 7.57
CA ALA A 87 -2.93 -3.65 8.74
C ALA A 87 -3.18 -4.74 9.79
N CYS A 88 -3.41 -5.99 9.36
CA CYS A 88 -3.62 -7.12 10.26
C CYS A 88 -2.36 -7.99 10.48
N ILE A 89 -1.49 -8.09 9.48
CA ILE A 89 -0.31 -8.97 9.44
C ILE A 89 0.90 -8.13 8.99
N PRO A 90 1.57 -7.41 9.91
CA PRO A 90 2.57 -6.40 9.55
C PRO A 90 3.79 -6.93 8.78
N ASP A 91 4.14 -8.20 8.98
CA ASP A 91 5.27 -8.87 8.32
C ASP A 91 4.89 -9.60 7.03
N ALA A 92 3.68 -9.38 6.51
CA ALA A 92 3.32 -9.78 5.15
C ALA A 92 4.15 -8.99 4.11
N PHE A 93 4.61 -9.67 3.06
CA PHE A 93 5.50 -9.07 2.08
C PHE A 93 5.23 -9.51 0.65
N LEU A 94 5.47 -8.59 -0.29
CA LEU A 94 5.44 -8.87 -1.71
C LEU A 94 6.68 -9.66 -2.13
N THR A 95 6.47 -10.74 -2.88
CA THR A 95 7.56 -11.54 -3.44
C THR A 95 7.13 -12.13 -4.79
N SER A 96 7.99 -12.95 -5.39
CA SER A 96 7.75 -13.59 -6.68
C SER A 96 8.38 -14.97 -6.74
N SER A 97 7.77 -15.85 -7.53
CA SER A 97 8.26 -17.21 -7.79
C SER A 97 7.81 -17.66 -9.19
N ARG A 98 7.85 -18.97 -9.46
CA ARG A 98 7.28 -19.53 -10.70
C ARG A 98 5.77 -19.36 -10.80
N LEU A 99 5.09 -19.10 -9.68
CA LEU A 99 3.67 -18.76 -9.64
C LEU A 99 3.38 -17.30 -10.04
N GLY A 100 4.40 -16.51 -10.35
CA GLY A 100 4.28 -15.07 -10.58
C GLY A 100 4.54 -14.25 -9.32
N ARG A 101 4.07 -13.00 -9.31
CA ARG A 101 4.10 -12.12 -8.13
C ARG A 101 2.98 -12.54 -7.18
N TYR A 102 3.24 -12.50 -5.88
CA TYR A 102 2.25 -12.81 -4.85
C TYR A 102 2.61 -12.12 -3.53
N ILE A 103 1.63 -11.95 -2.65
CA ILE A 103 1.87 -11.57 -1.26
C ILE A 103 2.09 -12.85 -0.47
N ASN A 104 3.26 -12.98 0.16
CA ASN A 104 3.44 -13.97 1.21
C ASN A 104 2.86 -13.39 2.50
N ILE A 105 1.76 -13.99 2.96
CA ILE A 105 1.02 -13.53 4.12
C ILE A 105 1.63 -14.14 5.37
N ALA A 106 1.83 -15.45 5.39
CA ALA A 106 2.39 -16.17 6.52
C ALA A 106 2.95 -17.54 6.11
N SER A 107 3.92 -18.03 6.87
CA SER A 107 4.49 -19.36 6.70
C SER A 107 4.39 -20.15 8.00
N PHE A 108 3.94 -21.41 7.94
CA PHE A 108 3.69 -22.27 9.09
C PHE A 108 4.41 -23.62 9.01
N ARG A 109 4.70 -24.20 10.19
CA ARG A 109 5.27 -25.55 10.31
C ARG A 109 4.28 -26.64 9.97
N ASN A 110 2.99 -26.42 10.22
CA ASN A 110 1.94 -27.41 10.03
C ASN A 110 0.76 -26.83 9.21
N TYR A 111 0.02 -27.74 8.56
CA TYR A 111 -1.11 -27.40 7.71
C TYR A 111 -2.28 -26.79 8.50
N ARG A 112 -2.53 -27.30 9.71
CA ARG A 112 -3.70 -26.93 10.52
C ARG A 112 -3.69 -25.44 10.84
N ASP A 113 -2.57 -24.92 11.35
CA ASP A 113 -2.44 -23.52 11.74
C ASP A 113 -2.53 -22.60 10.50
N ALA A 114 -1.95 -23.03 9.38
CA ALA A 114 -2.04 -22.30 8.12
C ALA A 114 -3.48 -22.23 7.59
N ASN A 115 -4.22 -23.33 7.67
CA ASN A 115 -5.62 -23.40 7.24
C ASN A 115 -6.53 -22.60 8.18
N GLU A 116 -6.22 -22.56 9.47
CA GLU A 116 -6.92 -21.69 10.41
C GLU A 116 -6.74 -20.23 10.04
N LEU A 117 -5.53 -19.80 9.67
CA LEU A 117 -5.30 -18.44 9.19
C LEU A 117 -6.07 -18.15 7.89
N VAL A 118 -6.11 -19.07 6.94
CA VAL A 118 -6.89 -18.93 5.70
C VAL A 118 -8.35 -18.62 6.00
N ASN A 119 -9.00 -19.47 6.81
CA ASN A 119 -10.40 -19.29 7.16
C ASN A 119 -10.65 -17.92 7.82
N ARG A 120 -9.74 -17.49 8.70
CA ARG A 120 -9.83 -16.16 9.33
C ARG A 120 -9.69 -15.03 8.31
N ILE A 121 -8.75 -15.12 7.37
CA ILE A 121 -8.60 -14.06 6.36
C ILE A 121 -9.83 -13.99 5.46
N GLU A 122 -10.37 -15.14 5.03
CA GLU A 122 -11.58 -15.20 4.22
C GLU A 122 -12.79 -14.60 4.95
N ASP A 123 -12.96 -14.91 6.25
CA ASP A 123 -14.08 -14.42 7.06
C ASP A 123 -14.02 -12.90 7.33
N TYR A 124 -12.82 -12.32 7.48
CA TYR A 124 -12.65 -10.94 7.96
C TYR A 124 -12.22 -9.93 6.90
N LEU A 125 -11.48 -10.36 5.88
CA LEU A 125 -10.94 -9.47 4.85
C LEU A 125 -11.66 -9.62 3.49
N ASP A 126 -12.46 -10.68 3.28
CA ASP A 126 -13.10 -10.99 2.00
C ASP A 126 -12.08 -11.09 0.84
N VAL A 127 -10.96 -11.76 1.12
CA VAL A 127 -9.84 -11.91 0.19
C VAL A 127 -9.57 -13.39 -0.06
N ASP A 128 -9.53 -13.80 -1.34
CA ASP A 128 -9.20 -15.18 -1.76
C ASP A 128 -7.70 -15.47 -1.55
N VAL A 129 -7.38 -16.05 -0.41
CA VAL A 129 -6.03 -16.50 -0.06
C VAL A 129 -5.86 -17.99 -0.30
N ARG A 130 -4.65 -18.38 -0.68
CA ARG A 130 -4.33 -19.77 -0.99
C ARG A 130 -3.33 -20.33 0.00
N LEU A 131 -3.60 -21.55 0.45
CA LEU A 131 -2.64 -22.37 1.18
C LEU A 131 -1.91 -23.30 0.21
N ILE A 132 -0.59 -23.18 0.15
CA ILE A 132 0.26 -24.06 -0.64
C ILE A 132 1.43 -24.60 0.18
N HIS A 133 2.03 -25.69 -0.30
CA HIS A 133 3.33 -26.14 0.19
C HIS A 133 4.46 -25.44 -0.58
N TYR A 134 5.53 -25.02 0.09
CA TYR A 134 6.63 -24.23 -0.51
C TYR A 134 7.27 -24.87 -1.74
N SER A 135 7.25 -26.21 -1.82
CA SER A 135 7.73 -26.95 -2.99
C SER A 135 7.01 -26.56 -4.29
N ARG A 136 5.81 -25.99 -4.20
CA ARG A 136 5.03 -25.49 -5.35
C ARG A 136 5.46 -24.10 -5.82
N LEU A 137 6.20 -23.33 -5.03
CA LEU A 137 6.69 -22.01 -5.43
C LEU A 137 7.77 -22.11 -6.50
N GLY A 138 8.56 -23.19 -6.48
CA GLY A 138 9.71 -23.35 -7.37
C GLY A 138 10.83 -22.36 -7.05
N ARG A 139 12.09 -22.77 -7.24
CA ARG A 139 13.24 -21.86 -7.20
C ARG A 139 13.43 -21.18 -8.55
#